data_AF-A0A6F8YZV8-F1
#
_entry.id   AF-A0A6F8YZV8-F1
#
_cell.length_a   1.000
_cell.length_b   1.000
_cell.length_c   1.000
_cell.angle_alpha   90.00
_cell.angle_beta   90.00
_cell.angle_gamma   90.00
#
_symmetry.space_group_name_H-M   'P 1'
#
loop_
_entity.id
_entity.type
_entity.pdbx_description
1 polymer ?
#
loop_
_entity_poly.entity_id
_entity_poly.type
_entity_poly.pdbx_seq_one_letter_code
_entity_poly.pdbx_strand_id
1 'polypeptide(L)'
;MSIDGGRWHDDLADRVGLIVRAERERLARRRPELDAADLAAVEDTLWRIADHLLLRRARQVAVDPALAARLWDAPVRQPEVPVPVPRAGGAAAATPPYRG
;
A
#
# COMPACT_ATOMS: atom_id res chain seq x y z
N MET A 1 -2.22 -7.47 -18.52
CA MET A 1 -2.74 -6.10 -18.35
C MET A 1 -1.69 -5.34 -17.56
N SER A 2 -1.00 -4.39 -18.20
CA SER A 2 0.11 -3.64 -17.59
C SER A 2 -0.43 -2.68 -16.54
N ILE A 3 0.20 -2.63 -15.36
CA ILE A 3 -0.07 -1.56 -14.40
C ILE A 3 0.64 -0.34 -14.98
N ASP A 4 -0.11 0.59 -15.57
CA ASP A 4 0.45 1.85 -16.05
C ASP A 4 1.05 2.59 -14.85
N GLY A 5 2.38 2.65 -14.79
CA GLY A 5 3.10 3.21 -13.65
C GLY A 5 2.72 4.65 -13.32
N GLY A 6 2.22 5.42 -14.31
CA GLY A 6 1.69 6.76 -14.08
C GLY A 6 0.41 6.78 -13.24
N ARG A 7 -0.51 5.83 -13.48
CA ARG A 7 -1.80 5.78 -12.77
C ARG A 7 -1.62 5.45 -11.28
N TRP A 8 -0.64 4.61 -10.97
CA TRP A 8 -0.27 4.30 -9.59
C TRP A 8 0.37 5.50 -8.86
N HIS A 9 1.14 6.33 -9.55
CA HIS A 9 1.71 7.54 -8.95
C HIS A 9 0.64 8.58 -8.63
N ASP A 10 -0.35 8.73 -9.50
CA ASP A 10 -1.48 9.64 -9.27
C ASP A 10 -2.34 9.19 -8.08
N ASP A 11 -2.68 7.89 -8.01
CA ASP A 11 -3.44 7.33 -6.87
C ASP A 11 -2.68 7.51 -5.53
N LEU A 12 -1.34 7.42 -5.56
CA LEU A 12 -0.50 7.65 -4.39
C LEU A 12 -0.48 9.12 -3.99
N ALA A 13 -0.34 10.03 -4.95
CA ALA A 13 -0.37 11.46 -4.71
C ALA A 13 -1.73 11.89 -4.11
N ASP A 14 -2.84 11.39 -4.64
CA ASP A 14 -4.19 11.66 -4.12
C ASP A 14 -4.34 11.18 -2.67
N ARG A 15 -3.88 9.97 -2.36
CA ARG A 15 -3.95 9.41 -1.01
C ARG A 15 -3.09 10.20 -0.02
N VAL A 16 -1.90 10.64 -0.43
CA VAL A 16 -1.05 11.54 0.36
C VAL A 16 -1.77 12.87 0.58
N GLY A 17 -2.39 13.45 -0.45
CA GLY A 17 -3.15 14.69 -0.33
C GLY A 17 -4.28 14.62 0.69
N LEU A 18 -5.02 13.50 0.73
CA LEU A 18 -6.05 13.27 1.75
C LEU A 18 -5.48 13.26 3.18
N ILE A 19 -4.32 12.60 3.38
CA ILE A 19 -3.66 12.54 4.69
C ILE A 19 -3.15 13.92 5.10
N VAL A 20 -2.46 14.63 4.20
CA VAL A 20 -1.93 15.97 4.45
C VAL A 20 -3.05 16.93 4.85
N ARG A 21 -4.18 16.89 4.13
CA ARG A 21 -5.37 17.68 4.47
C ARG A 21 -5.93 17.34 5.85
N ALA A 22 -6.11 16.05 6.15
CA ALA A 22 -6.63 15.61 7.43
C ALA A 22 -5.72 16.04 8.59
N GLU A 23 -4.40 15.97 8.40
CA GLU A 23 -3.41 16.43 9.37
C GLU A 23 -3.42 17.94 9.55
N ARG A 24 -3.54 18.71 8.47
CA ARG A 24 -3.72 20.17 8.53
C ARG A 24 -4.98 20.55 9.31
N GLU A 25 -6.12 19.92 9.00
CA GLU A 25 -7.38 20.15 9.72
C GLU A 25 -7.28 19.75 11.20
N ARG A 26 -6.57 18.65 11.51
CA ARG A 26 -6.28 18.25 12.88
C ARG A 26 -5.41 19.26 13.61
N LEU A 27 -4.38 19.80 12.94
CA LEU A 27 -3.49 20.79 13.52
C LEU A 27 -4.22 22.10 13.80
N ALA A 28 -5.01 22.60 12.86
CA ALA A 28 -5.82 23.81 13.01
C ALA A 28 -6.77 23.72 14.22
N ARG A 29 -7.38 22.55 14.47
CA ARG A 29 -8.23 22.32 15.66
C ARG A 29 -7.44 22.30 16.97
N ARG A 30 -6.23 21.77 16.96
CA ARG A 30 -5.40 21.60 18.17
C ARG A 30 -4.60 22.84 18.53
N ARG A 31 -4.32 23.70 17.55
CA ARG A 31 -3.46 24.87 17.66
C ARG A 31 -4.13 26.07 16.97
N PRO A 32 -5.25 26.59 17.54
CA PRO A 32 -6.00 27.70 16.96
C PRO A 32 -5.21 29.02 16.90
N GLU A 33 -4.07 29.11 17.58
CA GLU A 33 -3.15 30.23 17.50
C GLU A 33 -2.33 30.26 16.20
N LEU A 34 -2.30 29.17 15.43
CA LEU A 34 -1.64 29.13 14.13
C LEU A 34 -2.51 29.82 13.09
N ASP A 35 -1.92 30.70 12.30
CA ASP A 35 -2.61 31.36 11.22
C ASP A 35 -2.62 30.51 9.93
N ALA A 36 -3.24 31.04 8.87
CA ALA A 36 -3.31 30.35 7.60
C ALA A 36 -1.94 30.14 6.94
N ALA A 37 -0.96 31.03 7.18
CA ALA A 37 0.38 30.94 6.62
C ALA A 37 1.20 29.84 7.34
N ASP A 38 1.08 29.73 8.66
CA ASP A 38 1.70 28.65 9.43
C ASP A 38 1.19 27.27 8.99
N LEU A 39 -0.13 27.14 8.83
CA LEU A 39 -0.75 25.90 8.37
C LEU A 39 -0.32 25.53 6.94
N ALA A 40 -0.16 26.52 6.05
CA ALA A 40 0.36 26.30 4.70
C ALA A 40 1.84 25.85 4.73
N ALA A 41 2.67 26.44 5.58
CA ALA A 41 4.06 26.04 5.74
C ALA A 41 4.21 24.59 6.24
N VAL A 42 3.32 24.16 7.14
CA VAL A 42 3.25 22.77 7.60
C VAL A 42 2.80 21.84 6.47
N GLU A 43 1.75 22.20 5.73
CA GLU A 43 1.28 21.45 4.56
C GLU A 43 2.40 21.24 3.52
N ASP A 44 3.14 22.30 3.17
CA ASP A 44 4.30 22.24 2.28
C ASP A 44 5.42 21.33 2.81
N THR A 45 5.62 21.32 4.13
CA THR A 45 6.62 20.47 4.78
C THR A 45 6.20 19.00 4.71
N LEU A 46 4.93 18.69 4.96
CA LEU A 46 4.39 17.34 4.86
C LEU A 46 4.51 16.81 3.42
N TRP A 47 4.21 17.64 2.42
CA TRP A 47 4.41 17.28 1.01
C TRP A 47 5.87 17.00 0.68
N ARG A 48 6.81 17.83 1.14
CA ARG A 48 8.25 17.59 0.93
C ARG A 48 8.73 16.27 1.54
N ILE A 49 8.25 15.93 2.74
CA ILE A 49 8.55 14.66 3.41
C ILE A 49 7.95 13.49 2.61
N ALA A 50 6.69 13.60 2.20
CA ALA A 50 6.02 12.56 1.41
C ALA A 50 6.71 12.36 0.04
N ASP A 51 7.15 13.42 -0.62
CA ASP A 51 7.88 13.31 -1.88
C ASP A 51 9.24 12.62 -1.68
N HIS A 52 9.97 12.95 -0.61
CA HIS A 52 11.27 12.32 -0.32
C HIS A 52 11.15 10.84 0.05
N LEU A 53 10.17 10.49 0.88
CA LEU A 53 10.05 9.13 1.41
C LEU A 53 9.27 8.20 0.48
N LEU A 54 8.20 8.70 -0.13
CA LEU A 54 7.19 7.86 -0.78
C LEU A 54 7.16 8.08 -2.28
N LEU A 55 6.99 9.32 -2.77
CA LEU A 55 6.80 9.56 -4.21
C LEU A 55 8.10 9.36 -4.98
N ARG A 56 9.23 9.84 -4.47
CA ARG A 56 10.56 9.60 -5.08
C ARG A 56 10.88 8.11 -5.08
N ARG A 57 10.55 7.39 -4.00
CA ARG A 57 10.75 5.95 -3.96
C ARG A 57 9.80 5.22 -4.91
N ALA A 58 8.54 5.62 -5.01
CA ALA A 58 7.58 5.07 -5.96
C ALA A 58 8.00 5.30 -7.42
N ARG A 59 8.54 6.49 -7.75
CA ARG A 59 9.15 6.77 -9.06
C ARG A 59 10.33 5.84 -9.36
N GLN A 60 11.08 5.42 -8.34
CA GLN A 60 12.19 4.46 -8.46
C GLN A 60 11.74 2.99 -8.43
N VAL A 61 10.64 2.67 -7.73
CA VAL A 61 10.09 1.33 -7.49
C VAL A 61 9.18 0.86 -8.64
N ALA A 62 9.17 1.58 -9.77
CA ALA A 62 8.74 1.05 -11.07
C ALA A 62 9.43 -0.29 -11.48
N VAL A 63 10.34 -0.82 -10.65
CA VAL A 63 10.99 -2.13 -10.75
C VAL A 63 10.14 -3.30 -10.23
N ASP A 64 9.19 -3.11 -9.28
CA ASP A 64 8.32 -4.20 -8.79
C ASP A 64 6.91 -3.74 -8.37
N PRO A 65 5.92 -3.88 -9.27
CA PRO A 65 4.52 -3.54 -8.99
C PRO A 65 3.86 -4.37 -7.88
N ALA A 66 4.33 -5.59 -7.61
CA ALA A 66 3.73 -6.46 -6.59
C ALA A 66 4.10 -5.99 -5.17
N LEU A 67 5.34 -5.53 -4.99
CA LEU A 67 5.78 -4.90 -3.74
C LEU A 67 5.05 -3.58 -3.47
N ALA A 68 4.89 -2.75 -4.51
CA ALA A 68 4.14 -1.50 -4.43
C ALA A 68 2.70 -1.73 -3.94
N ALA A 69 2.01 -2.72 -4.50
CA ALA A 69 0.63 -2.97 -4.13
C ALA A 69 0.47 -3.59 -2.73
N ARG A 70 1.44 -4.39 -2.26
CA ARG A 70 1.46 -4.94 -0.88
C ARG A 70 1.72 -3.89 0.20
N LEU A 71 2.61 -2.93 -0.07
CA LEU A 71 2.94 -1.88 0.90
C LEU A 71 1.83 -0.82 1.02
N TRP A 72 0.99 -0.66 -0.02
CA TRP A 72 -0.03 0.39 -0.09
C TRP A 72 -1.48 -0.10 -0.04
N ASP A 73 -1.69 -1.41 0.14
CA ASP A 73 -3.03 -2.02 0.22
C ASP A 73 -3.90 -1.70 -1.01
N ALA A 74 -3.26 -1.48 -2.16
CA ALA A 74 -3.96 -1.30 -3.43
C ALA A 74 -4.48 -2.69 -3.85
N PRO A 75 -5.75 -2.82 -4.30
CA PRO A 75 -6.31 -4.12 -4.64
C PRO A 75 -5.55 -4.71 -5.83
N VAL A 76 -4.56 -5.56 -5.55
CA VAL A 76 -3.99 -6.46 -6.54
C VAL A 76 -5.10 -7.42 -6.90
N ARG A 77 -5.72 -7.27 -8.08
CA ARG A 77 -6.41 -8.42 -8.67
C ARG A 77 -5.33 -9.46 -8.95
N GLN A 78 -5.23 -10.45 -8.06
CA GLN A 78 -4.35 -11.59 -8.29
C GLN A 78 -4.85 -12.32 -9.55
N PRO A 79 -3.96 -12.74 -10.48
CA PRO A 79 -4.37 -13.67 -11.50
C PRO A 79 -4.88 -14.92 -10.79
N GLU A 80 -6.08 -15.37 -11.12
CA GLU A 80 -6.65 -16.60 -10.57
C GLU A 80 -5.67 -17.75 -10.81
N VAL A 81 -4.91 -18.11 -9.79
CA VAL A 81 -4.16 -19.36 -9.79
C VAL A 81 -5.22 -20.43 -9.62
N PRO A 82 -5.42 -21.34 -10.59
CA PRO A 82 -6.39 -22.41 -10.44
C PRO A 82 -5.96 -23.25 -9.24
N VAL A 83 -6.73 -23.16 -8.16
CA VAL A 83 -6.53 -23.99 -6.96
C VAL A 83 -6.70 -25.44 -7.43
N PRO A 84 -5.69 -26.31 -7.27
CA PRO A 84 -5.86 -27.71 -7.60
C PRO A 84 -6.90 -28.29 -6.63
N VAL A 85 -8.07 -28.60 -7.18
CA VAL A 85 -9.12 -29.31 -6.44
C VAL A 85 -8.57 -30.70 -6.10
N PRO A 86 -8.42 -31.07 -4.81
CA PRO A 86 -8.03 -32.43 -4.47
C PRO A 86 -9.15 -33.37 -4.93
N ARG A 87 -8.85 -34.27 -5.87
CA ARG A 87 -9.76 -35.34 -6.25
C ARG A 87 -9.97 -36.22 -5.02
N ALA A 88 -11.17 -36.18 -4.47
CA ALA A 88 -11.61 -37.15 -3.48
C ALA A 88 -11.68 -38.53 -4.15
N GLY A 89 -10.86 -39.47 -3.70
CA GLY A 89 -11.03 -40.88 -4.03
C GLY A 89 -9.77 -41.74 -3.99
N GLY A 90 -9.54 -42.41 -2.86
CA GLY A 90 -9.19 -43.83 -2.90
C GLY A 90 -7.84 -44.27 -2.32
N ALA A 91 -7.95 -45.05 -1.23
CA ALA A 91 -7.11 -46.17 -0.80
C ALA A 91 -5.82 -45.90 0.03
N ALA A 92 -6.03 -46.02 1.35
CA ALA A 92 -5.26 -46.77 2.34
C ALA A 92 -3.80 -47.18 2.03
N ALA A 93 -2.88 -46.72 2.88
CA ALA A 93 -1.62 -47.42 3.16
C ALA A 93 -1.46 -47.53 4.68
N ALA A 94 -1.19 -48.76 5.12
CA ALA A 94 -1.23 -49.22 6.50
C ALA A 94 -0.09 -48.65 7.37
N THR A 95 -0.40 -48.32 8.62
CA THR A 95 0.58 -48.03 9.67
C THR A 95 1.19 -49.36 10.18
N PRO A 96 2.51 -49.58 10.11
CA PRO A 96 3.11 -50.71 10.81
C PRO A 96 3.24 -50.40 12.31
N PRO A 97 2.97 -51.35 13.22
CA PRO A 97 3.15 -51.12 14.65
C PRO A 97 4.64 -51.24 14.99
N TYR A 98 5.18 -50.22 15.66
CA TYR A 98 6.49 -50.31 16.32
C TYR A 98 6.38 -51.30 17.49
N ARG A 99 7.20 -52.36 17.47
CA ARG A 99 7.57 -53.18 18.63
C ARG A 99 9.09 -53.12 18.74
N GLY A 100 9.60 -52.73 19.91
CA GLY A 100 11.01 -52.66 20.26
C GLY A 100 11.25 -51.59 21.29
#